data_AF-A0AAJ4TKH9-F1
#
_entry.id   AF-A0AAJ4TKH9-F1
#
_cell.length_a   1.000
_cell.length_b   1.000
_cell.length_c   1.000
_cell.angle_alpha   90.00
_cell.angle_beta   90.00
_cell.angle_gamma   90.00
#
_symmetry.space_group_name_H-M   'P 1'
#
loop_
_entity.id
_entity.type
_entity.pdbx_description
1 polymer ?
#
loop_
_entity_poly.entity_id
_entity_poly.type
_entity_poly.pdbx_seq_one_letter_code
_entity_poly.pdbx_strand_id
1 'polypeptide(L)'
;MYNDIVKKFLLDVNFDDAIILPEQIRYEVKDSFSTIQMYICDKKISFRVYGDAYIVAMTKWLQQKLKSKYDIKQITIQQLVDKFNLPDFKYRNASQLIELIEKINATII
;
A
#
# COMPACT_ATOMS: atom_id res chain seq x y z
N MET A 1 20.75 -0.54 -3.17
CA MET A 1 20.12 -1.60 -3.99
C MET A 1 18.90 -2.11 -3.25
N TYR A 2 17.76 -2.33 -3.91
CA TYR A 2 16.56 -2.84 -3.23
C TYR A 2 16.74 -4.30 -2.80
N ASN A 3 16.15 -4.69 -1.67
CA ASN A 3 16.12 -6.08 -1.25
C ASN A 3 15.12 -6.91 -2.09
N ASP A 4 15.16 -8.22 -1.93
CA ASP A 4 14.42 -9.14 -2.79
C ASP A 4 12.91 -9.07 -2.60
N ILE A 5 12.44 -8.73 -1.39
CA ILE A 5 11.00 -8.56 -1.16
C ILE A 5 10.45 -7.31 -1.86
N VAL A 6 11.20 -6.21 -1.86
CA VAL A 6 10.83 -5.00 -2.61
C VAL A 6 10.82 -5.30 -4.11
N LYS A 7 11.88 -5.93 -4.63
CA LYS A 7 11.94 -6.32 -6.05
C LYS A 7 10.77 -7.21 -6.46
N LYS A 8 10.44 -8.20 -5.62
CA LYS A 8 9.30 -9.10 -5.87
C LYS A 8 8.02 -8.32 -6.08
N PHE A 9 7.65 -7.43 -5.15
CA PHE A 9 6.40 -6.69 -5.28
C PHE A 9 6.42 -5.66 -6.40
N LEU A 10 7.59 -5.10 -6.73
CA LEU A 10 7.72 -4.23 -7.91
C LEU A 10 7.47 -5.00 -9.22
N LEU A 11 7.97 -6.23 -9.33
CA LEU A 11 7.72 -7.09 -10.49
C LEU A 11 6.26 -7.54 -10.60
N ASP A 12 5.54 -7.63 -9.47
CA ASP A 12 4.12 -7.97 -9.45
C ASP A 12 3.20 -6.79 -9.85
N VAL A 13 3.72 -5.56 -9.94
CA VAL A 13 2.94 -4.40 -10.38
C VAL A 13 2.62 -4.54 -11.85
N ASN A 14 1.35 -4.35 -12.21
CA ASN A 14 0.90 -4.42 -13.59
C ASN A 14 -0.14 -3.34 -13.90
N PHE A 15 -0.49 -3.22 -15.18
CA PHE A 15 -1.43 -2.21 -15.66
C PHE A 15 -2.83 -2.35 -15.04
N ASP A 16 -3.28 -3.57 -14.76
CA ASP A 16 -4.61 -3.82 -14.19
C ASP A 16 -4.75 -3.24 -12.78
N ASP A 17 -3.64 -3.07 -12.05
CA ASP A 17 -3.64 -2.41 -10.74
C ASP A 17 -4.10 -0.95 -10.82
N ALA A 18 -3.93 -0.28 -11.96
CA ALA A 18 -4.26 1.14 -12.15
C ALA A 18 -5.65 1.40 -12.76
N ILE A 19 -6.37 0.35 -13.18
CA ILE A 19 -7.72 0.43 -13.76
C ILE A 19 -8.74 0.58 -12.62
N ILE A 20 -9.39 1.74 -12.55
CA ILE A 20 -10.36 2.09 -11.51
C ILE A 20 -11.78 1.87 -12.04
N LEU A 21 -12.59 1.15 -11.27
CA LEU A 21 -14.02 0.95 -11.53
C LEU A 21 -14.84 2.06 -10.86
N PRO A 22 -16.01 2.44 -11.41
CA PRO A 22 -16.85 3.51 -10.84
C PRO A 22 -17.29 3.29 -9.39
N GLU A 23 -17.45 2.04 -8.97
CA GLU A 23 -17.96 1.67 -7.64
C GLU A 23 -16.87 1.67 -6.55
N GLN A 24 -15.61 1.88 -6.91
CA GLN A 24 -14.52 1.84 -5.94
C GLN A 24 -14.46 3.10 -5.08
N ILE A 25 -14.41 2.90 -3.76
CA ILE A 25 -14.17 3.98 -2.79
C ILE A 25 -12.68 4.31 -2.80
N ARG A 26 -12.36 5.60 -2.89
CA ARG A 26 -10.98 6.11 -2.88
C ARG A 26 -10.51 6.43 -1.46
N TYR A 27 -9.36 5.88 -1.11
CA TYR A 27 -8.57 6.19 0.07
C TYR A 27 -7.26 6.84 -0.38
N GLU A 28 -6.87 7.94 0.26
CA GLU A 28 -5.67 8.68 -0.09
C GLU A 28 -4.85 9.09 1.14
N VAL A 29 -3.53 8.94 1.01
CA VAL A 29 -2.53 9.53 1.89
C VAL A 29 -1.53 10.27 1.02
N LYS A 30 -1.25 11.52 1.36
CA LYS A 30 -0.35 12.40 0.60
C LYS A 30 0.54 13.18 1.55
N ASP A 31 1.80 13.34 1.16
CA ASP A 31 2.71 14.32 1.74
C ASP A 31 3.49 15.05 0.63
N SER A 32 4.54 15.76 1.01
CA SER A 32 5.37 16.55 0.09
C SER A 32 6.17 15.71 -0.91
N PHE A 33 6.35 14.41 -0.68
CA PHE A 33 7.23 13.55 -1.48
C PHE A 33 6.50 12.42 -2.20
N SER A 34 5.27 12.13 -1.79
CA SER A 34 4.54 10.96 -2.27
C SER A 34 3.04 11.07 -2.10
N THR A 35 2.32 10.30 -2.89
CA THR A 35 0.86 10.16 -2.83
C THR A 35 0.50 8.71 -3.09
N ILE A 36 -0.27 8.12 -2.17
CA ILE A 36 -0.82 6.77 -2.29
C ILE A 36 -2.32 6.92 -2.45
N GLN A 37 -2.85 6.39 -3.54
CA GLN A 37 -4.28 6.28 -3.80
C GLN A 37 -4.64 4.80 -3.88
N MET A 38 -5.58 4.36 -3.05
CA MET A 38 -6.12 3.01 -3.09
C MET A 38 -7.63 3.07 -3.30
N TYR A 39 -8.12 2.23 -4.19
CA TYR A 39 -9.50 2.18 -4.65
C TYR A 39 -10.05 0.80 -4.32
N ILE A 40 -11.10 0.71 -3.51
CA ILE A 40 -11.60 -0.57 -2.98
C ILE A 40 -13.09 -0.72 -3.29
N CYS A 41 -13.45 -1.86 -3.86
CA CYS A 41 -14.81 -2.42 -3.86
C CYS A 41 -14.72 -3.95 -3.78
N ASP A 42 -15.87 -4.62 -3.64
CA ASP A 42 -15.92 -6.09 -3.51
C ASP A 42 -15.32 -6.83 -4.72
N LYS A 43 -15.38 -6.21 -5.91
CA LYS A 43 -14.91 -6.82 -7.16
C LYS A 43 -13.42 -6.61 -7.40
N LYS A 44 -12.87 -5.48 -6.94
CA LYS A 44 -11.52 -5.06 -7.32
C LYS A 44 -10.89 -4.12 -6.30
N ILE A 45 -9.58 -4.28 -6.15
CA ILE A 45 -8.72 -3.33 -5.46
C ILE A 45 -7.69 -2.81 -6.45
N SER A 46 -7.69 -1.49 -6.65
CA SER A 46 -6.80 -0.78 -7.57
C SER A 46 -5.98 0.24 -6.80
N PHE A 47 -4.82 0.64 -7.29
CA PHE A 47 -4.01 1.67 -6.66
C PHE A 47 -3.25 2.51 -7.68
N ARG A 48 -2.88 3.71 -7.25
CA ARG A 48 -1.93 4.59 -7.93
C ARG A 48 -0.97 5.14 -6.90
N VAL A 49 0.30 5.17 -7.25
CA VAL A 49 1.35 5.68 -6.34
C VAL A 49 2.24 6.63 -7.11
N TYR A 50 2.39 7.83 -6.55
CA TYR A 50 3.49 8.72 -6.87
C TYR A 50 4.46 8.67 -5.70
N GLY A 51 5.70 8.26 -5.93
CA GLY A 51 6.69 8.11 -4.86
C GLY A 51 7.81 7.17 -5.23
N ASP A 52 8.60 6.78 -4.23
CA ASP A 52 9.73 5.86 -4.43
C ASP A 52 9.30 4.39 -4.56
N ALA A 53 10.25 3.53 -4.95
CA ALA A 53 9.97 2.13 -5.19
C ALA A 53 9.55 1.34 -3.93
N TYR A 54 9.95 1.77 -2.72
CA TYR A 54 9.50 1.12 -1.50
C TYR A 54 8.00 1.34 -1.31
N ILE A 55 7.51 2.58 -1.47
CA ILE A 55 6.09 2.85 -1.27
C ILE A 55 5.22 2.18 -2.34
N VAL A 56 5.72 2.05 -3.57
CA VAL A 56 5.05 1.26 -4.63
C VAL A 56 4.96 -0.22 -4.23
N ALA A 57 6.08 -0.82 -3.82
CA ALA A 57 6.13 -2.22 -3.39
C ALA A 57 5.22 -2.49 -2.17
N MET A 58 5.25 -1.58 -1.19
CA MET A 58 4.42 -1.67 0.02
C MET A 58 2.93 -1.53 -0.30
N THR A 59 2.56 -0.65 -1.23
CA THR A 59 1.17 -0.50 -1.67
C THR A 59 0.69 -1.74 -2.42
N LYS A 60 1.52 -2.32 -3.29
CA LYS A 60 1.21 -3.58 -3.98
C LYS A 60 1.00 -4.73 -2.98
N TRP A 61 1.87 -4.82 -1.98
CA TRP A 61 1.71 -5.80 -0.91
C TRP A 61 0.41 -5.60 -0.13
N LEU A 62 0.07 -4.36 0.24
CA LEU A 62 -1.19 -4.06 0.93
C LEU A 62 -2.40 -4.45 0.08
N GLN A 63 -2.37 -4.14 -1.23
CA GLN A 63 -3.40 -4.55 -2.18
C GLN A 63 -3.59 -6.09 -2.17
N GLN A 64 -2.50 -6.87 -2.19
CA GLN A 64 -2.58 -8.33 -2.11
C GLN A 64 -3.15 -8.80 -0.77
N LYS A 65 -2.79 -8.15 0.35
CA LYS A 65 -3.33 -8.48 1.68
C LYS A 65 -4.83 -8.26 1.77
N LEU A 66 -5.31 -7.12 1.29
CA LEU A 66 -6.73 -6.82 1.21
C LEU A 66 -7.48 -7.80 0.31
N LYS A 67 -6.92 -8.17 -0.86
CA LYS A 67 -7.50 -9.19 -1.74
C LYS A 67 -7.63 -10.55 -1.05
N SER A 68 -6.68 -10.91 -0.20
CA SER A 68 -6.72 -12.15 0.60
C SER A 68 -7.65 -12.08 1.82
N LYS A 69 -8.39 -10.99 2.03
CA LYS A 69 -9.22 -10.73 3.22
C LYS A 69 -8.43 -10.84 4.54
N TYR A 70 -7.13 -10.54 4.49
CA TYR A 70 -6.29 -10.52 5.68
C TYR A 70 -6.70 -9.36 6.59
N ASP A 71 -6.72 -9.58 7.90
CA ASP A 71 -7.00 -8.51 8.88
C ASP A 71 -5.82 -7.52 8.95
N ILE A 72 -5.98 -6.38 8.27
CA ILE A 72 -4.96 -5.34 8.21
C ILE A 72 -4.90 -4.48 9.47
N LYS A 73 -5.84 -4.59 10.41
CA LYS A 73 -5.89 -3.77 11.65
C LYS A 73 -4.70 -4.04 12.57
N GLN A 74 -4.12 -5.22 12.48
CA GLN A 74 -3.02 -5.66 13.36
C GLN A 74 -1.64 -5.29 12.80
N ILE A 75 -1.57 -4.67 11.61
CA ILE A 75 -0.30 -4.32 10.98
C ILE A 75 0.31 -3.13 11.72
N THR A 76 1.55 -3.29 12.20
CA THR A 76 2.30 -2.22 12.88
C THR A 76 3.43 -1.67 12.01
N ILE A 77 3.93 -0.47 12.34
CA ILE A 77 5.10 0.12 11.67
C ILE A 77 6.30 -0.85 11.74
N GLN A 78 6.58 -1.44 12.92
CA GLN A 78 7.72 -2.34 13.09
C GLN A 78 7.61 -3.57 12.17
N GLN A 79 6.42 -4.15 12.04
CA GLN A 79 6.21 -5.27 11.11
C GLN A 79 6.49 -4.88 9.66
N LEU A 80 6.16 -3.65 9.26
CA LEU A 80 6.48 -3.14 7.91
C LEU A 80 7.98 -2.94 7.75
N VAL A 81 8.66 -2.36 8.75
CA VAL A 81 10.10 -2.16 8.77
C VAL A 81 10.83 -3.49 8.62
N ASP A 82 10.49 -4.47 9.46
CA ASP A 82 11.12 -5.80 9.44
C ASP A 82 10.82 -6.52 8.12
N LYS A 83 9.56 -6.49 7.68
CA LYS A 83 9.12 -7.18 6.47
C LYS A 83 9.85 -6.67 5.24
N PHE A 84 9.93 -5.36 5.07
CA PHE A 84 10.55 -4.73 3.91
C PHE A 84 12.02 -4.42 4.14
N ASN A 85 12.61 -4.85 5.25
CA ASN A 85 13.97 -4.51 5.69
C ASN A 85 14.29 -3.03 5.36
N LEU A 86 13.43 -2.14 5.85
CA LEU A 86 13.48 -0.72 5.50
C LEU A 86 14.72 -0.10 6.14
N PRO A 87 15.53 0.68 5.38
CA PRO A 87 16.51 1.53 6.01
C PRO A 87 15.81 2.69 6.73
N ASP A 88 16.42 3.23 7.78
CA ASP A 88 15.81 4.24 8.67
C ASP A 88 15.22 5.45 7.91
N PHE A 89 15.90 5.93 6.87
CA PHE A 89 15.43 7.04 6.03
C PHE A 89 14.18 6.73 5.19
N LYS A 90 13.66 5.50 5.24
CA LYS A 90 12.42 5.05 4.58
C LYS A 90 11.29 4.74 5.55
N TYR A 91 11.46 4.95 6.87
CA TYR A 91 10.38 4.73 7.84
C TYR A 91 9.15 5.60 7.59
N ARG A 92 9.33 6.79 6.99
CA ARG A 92 8.24 7.62 6.50
C ARG A 92 7.26 6.84 5.61
N ASN A 93 7.75 5.96 4.74
CA ASN A 93 6.90 5.17 3.86
C ASN A 93 6.05 4.16 4.64
N ALA A 94 6.58 3.60 5.73
CA ALA A 94 5.81 2.74 6.64
C ALA A 94 4.72 3.53 7.36
N SER A 95 5.04 4.72 7.88
CA SER A 95 4.05 5.60 8.52
C SER A 95 2.91 5.95 7.56
N GLN A 96 3.20 6.30 6.31
CA GLN A 96 2.16 6.59 5.32
C GLN A 96 1.28 5.38 5.00
N LEU A 97 1.86 4.18 4.96
CA LEU A 97 1.08 2.95 4.74
C LEU A 97 0.17 2.65 5.94
N ILE A 98 0.62 2.91 7.16
CA ILE A 98 -0.21 2.79 8.37
C ILE A 98 -1.36 3.79 8.35
N GLU A 99 -1.11 5.06 8.03
CA GLU A 99 -2.18 6.06 7.89
C GLU A 99 -3.23 5.62 6.86
N LEU A 100 -2.79 5.00 5.76
CA LEU A 100 -3.71 4.48 4.75
C LEU A 100 -4.56 3.32 5.30
N ILE A 101 -3.94 2.40 6.04
CA ILE A 101 -4.61 1.29 6.72
C ILE A 101 -5.65 1.81 7.71
N GLU A 102 -5.33 2.83 8.50
CA GLU A 102 -6.23 3.48 9.44
C GLU A 102 -7.44 4.10 8.72
N LYS A 103 -7.22 4.83 7.61
CA LYS A 103 -8.31 5.40 6.79
C LYS A 103 -9.24 4.33 6.20
N ILE A 104 -8.68 3.22 5.73
CA ILE A 104 -9.45 2.09 5.23
C ILE A 104 -10.31 1.51 6.37
N ASN A 105 -9.71 1.25 7.52
CA ASN A 105 -10.38 0.66 8.68
C ASN A 105 -11.48 1.55 9.27
N ALA A 106 -11.30 2.87 9.27
CA ALA A 106 -12.29 3.82 9.77
C ALA A 106 -13.59 3.85 8.93
N THR A 107 -13.55 3.33 7.70
CA THR A 107 -14.69 3.38 6.77
C THR A 107 -15.45 2.05 6.71
N ILE A 108 -14.88 0.95 7.21
CA ILE A 108 -15.51 -0.38 7.27
C ILE A 108 -16.30 -0.51 8.60
N ILE A 109 -17.10 0.50 8.94
CA ILE A 109 -18.04 0.48 10.08
C ILE A 109 -19.39 -0.06 9.60
#